data_AF-A0A964HBE9-F1
#
_entry.id   AF-A0A964HBE9-F1
#
_cell.length_a   1.000
_cell.length_b   1.000
_cell.length_c   1.000
_cell.angle_alpha   90.00
_cell.angle_beta   90.00
_cell.angle_gamma   90.00
#
_symmetry.space_group_name_H-M   'P 1'
#
loop_
_entity.id
_entity.type
_entity.pdbx_description
1 polymer ?
#
loop_
_entity_poly.entity_id
_entity_poly.type
_entity_poly.pdbx_seq_one_letter_code
_entity_poly.pdbx_strand_id
1 'polypeptide(L)'
;MLFIDDDDNRTDWSNNKPLSSYTTDALGHMGLSFTTWTVLDSVRRPDSTVLAGYDLVVWDQPDLYSFVTTPITDVDTASVAAYLRAGGKLWLNAPDIALNYIWAGSPECPSWLHISSYRSDGSNESIAIDSIIGAVGDSLGEGLAINTDVGVHIEGEYSDRLRPAAGAAGCLAGPAGDPAWNHGDSLFYCAVRFDSAATGQKLFYMSTAFQGIPLEADRDTLMARVLGWMGWSPYGIVDARLNRIAQPGDIVSSNSTVPVTLEISSSNVNRLEDVWVHAVVESLPGYQVYHDSVLVDTLLPFTSVNVDLQQWNTGTGDTVLITAWVSVPGDVAPGNDTLSKQVLIMPVLYQTGFEAGTAGWSGDWARTAEYANSGAQSFTDRPNQNYPLNSDLCSILDTTFDLTGYTGATLSFSHCHWLEDGFDYGYVMVSPDGGASWDSLGYFTGLDTAWHSAAVDLGAYVTSSNFKFGFRLGSDALLNMKGWFVDDLVLAGSNGKQLGANGAPAPAGRADALTRLAPNPSAGRATLSFTVGRDGSRVAVKVYNLAGQLVRTAHEGAMNAGKHALGLDATGLSAGVYFVRLTVND
;
A
#
# COMPACT_ATOMS: atom_id res chain seq x y z
N MET A 1 -10.35 23.20 24.09
CA MET A 1 -8.91 23.48 23.93
C MET A 1 -8.72 24.97 23.76
N LEU A 2 -7.63 25.50 24.33
CA LEU A 2 -7.15 26.86 24.09
C LEU A 2 -5.96 26.81 23.14
N PHE A 3 -6.01 27.58 22.06
CA PHE A 3 -4.85 27.88 21.22
C PHE A 3 -4.35 29.28 21.60
N ILE A 4 -3.09 29.39 21.99
CA ILE A 4 -2.43 30.67 22.30
C ILE A 4 -1.54 31.00 21.12
N ASP A 5 -1.88 32.13 20.50
CA ASP A 5 -1.18 32.72 19.37
C ASP A 5 -0.22 33.80 19.90
N ASP A 6 1.05 33.44 20.08
CA ASP A 6 2.13 34.29 20.60
C ASP A 6 3.22 34.46 19.53
N ASP A 7 2.79 34.68 18.28
CA ASP A 7 3.66 34.85 17.10
C ASP A 7 3.83 36.32 16.65
N ASP A 8 3.26 37.29 17.38
CA ASP A 8 3.28 38.73 17.05
C ASP A 8 2.73 39.05 15.63
N ASN A 9 1.78 38.24 15.13
CA ASN A 9 1.24 38.28 13.77
C ASN A 9 2.32 38.16 12.68
N ARG A 10 3.42 37.46 12.95
CA ARG A 10 4.49 37.23 11.96
C ARG A 10 3.98 36.34 10.83
N THR A 11 4.61 36.52 9.68
CA THR A 11 4.38 35.68 8.50
C THR A 11 5.67 34.96 8.13
N ASP A 12 5.50 33.75 7.64
CA ASP A 12 6.54 32.96 6.99
C ASP A 12 7.20 33.74 5.84
N TRP A 13 8.53 33.81 5.82
CA TRP A 13 9.27 34.53 4.79
C TRP A 13 9.13 33.87 3.41
N SER A 14 9.10 32.55 3.34
CA SER A 14 9.09 31.82 2.07
C SER A 14 7.82 32.07 1.23
N ASN A 15 6.68 32.31 1.89
CA ASN A 15 5.37 32.33 1.24
C ASN A 15 4.37 33.36 1.80
N ASN A 16 4.76 34.18 2.78
CA ASN A 16 3.93 35.21 3.42
C ASN A 16 2.66 34.65 4.11
N LYS A 17 2.66 33.37 4.48
CA LYS A 17 1.58 32.72 5.25
C LYS A 17 1.72 33.09 6.74
N PRO A 18 0.64 33.45 7.47
CA PRO A 18 0.71 33.69 8.92
C PRO A 18 1.26 32.47 9.67
N LEU A 19 2.21 32.64 10.60
CA LEU A 19 2.85 31.50 11.27
C LEU A 19 1.86 30.66 12.09
N SER A 20 0.94 31.30 12.80
CA SER A 20 -0.17 30.64 13.51
C SER A 20 -1.12 29.83 12.62
N SER A 21 -1.17 30.12 11.31
CA SER A 21 -2.03 29.37 10.39
C SER A 21 -1.57 27.93 10.15
N TYR A 22 -0.26 27.63 10.27
CA TYR A 22 0.23 26.25 10.17
C TYR A 22 -0.38 25.33 11.24
N THR A 23 -0.48 25.82 12.47
CA THR A 23 -1.04 25.09 13.61
C THR A 23 -2.56 25.06 13.54
N THR A 24 -3.20 26.20 13.24
CA THR A 24 -4.67 26.27 13.18
C THR A 24 -5.26 25.51 11.98
N ASP A 25 -4.57 25.44 10.84
CA ASP A 25 -4.97 24.59 9.70
C ASP A 25 -4.94 23.10 10.10
N ALA A 26 -3.83 22.64 10.71
CA ALA A 26 -3.70 21.25 11.16
C ALA A 26 -4.75 20.87 12.22
N LEU A 27 -5.03 21.78 13.17
CA LEU A 27 -6.13 21.63 14.12
C LEU A 27 -7.51 21.55 13.41
N GLY A 28 -7.69 22.36 12.36
CA GLY A 28 -8.89 22.38 11.52
C GLY A 28 -9.12 21.09 10.74
N HIS A 29 -8.06 20.50 10.17
CA HIS A 29 -8.12 19.22 9.46
C HIS A 29 -8.56 18.06 10.37
N MET A 30 -8.26 18.15 11.66
CA MET A 30 -8.72 17.21 12.67
C MET A 30 -10.19 17.43 13.09
N GLY A 31 -10.86 18.47 12.59
CA GLY A 31 -12.24 18.81 12.97
C GLY A 31 -12.39 19.27 14.43
N LEU A 32 -11.29 19.70 15.07
CA LEU A 32 -11.30 20.09 16.48
C LEU A 32 -11.74 21.54 16.66
N SER A 33 -12.59 21.77 17.67
CA SER A 33 -12.97 23.13 18.09
C SER A 33 -11.99 23.67 19.13
N PHE A 34 -11.54 24.90 18.95
CA PHE A 34 -10.66 25.60 19.88
C PHE A 34 -11.04 27.08 20.01
N THR A 35 -10.68 27.66 21.15
CA THR A 35 -10.70 29.10 21.36
C THR A 35 -9.29 29.64 21.10
N THR A 36 -9.18 30.75 20.38
CA THR A 36 -7.89 31.44 20.18
C THR A 36 -7.72 32.57 21.20
N TRP A 37 -6.51 32.66 21.78
CA TRP A 37 -6.06 33.80 22.56
C TRP A 37 -4.81 34.39 21.92
N THR A 38 -4.90 35.59 21.36
CA THR A 38 -3.76 36.28 20.76
C THR A 38 -3.02 37.12 21.79
N VAL A 39 -1.72 36.91 21.92
CA VAL A 39 -0.81 37.70 22.76
C VAL A 39 -0.31 38.87 21.92
N LEU A 40 -0.79 40.08 22.24
CA LEU A 40 -0.48 41.31 21.47
C LEU A 40 0.55 42.22 22.15
N ASP A 41 0.78 42.04 23.46
CA ASP A 41 1.68 42.84 24.28
C ASP A 41 2.05 42.08 25.57
N SER A 42 3.02 42.59 26.33
CA SER A 42 3.47 42.03 27.61
C SER A 42 2.45 42.13 28.75
N VAL A 43 1.27 42.72 28.50
CA VAL A 43 0.23 42.96 29.52
C VAL A 43 -0.96 42.01 29.38
N ARG A 44 -1.27 41.54 28.17
CA ARG A 44 -2.45 40.69 27.88
C ARG A 44 -2.11 39.22 27.72
N ARG A 45 -1.47 38.65 28.74
CA ARG A 45 -1.11 37.23 28.79
C ARG A 45 -2.12 36.40 29.59
N PRO A 46 -2.37 35.14 29.22
CA PRO A 46 -3.33 34.29 29.91
C PRO A 46 -2.80 33.90 31.29
N ASP A 47 -3.50 34.32 32.34
CA ASP A 47 -3.17 33.94 33.72
C ASP A 47 -3.62 32.51 34.05
N SER A 48 -3.24 32.03 35.23
CA SER A 48 -3.61 30.69 35.70
C SER A 48 -5.13 30.45 35.77
N THR A 49 -5.95 31.48 35.92
CA THR A 49 -7.41 31.37 35.93
C THR A 49 -7.95 31.12 34.51
N VAL A 50 -7.40 31.82 33.52
CA VAL A 50 -7.71 31.59 32.10
C VAL A 50 -7.31 30.17 31.71
N LEU A 51 -6.07 29.77 32.00
CA LEU A 51 -5.56 28.44 31.65
C LEU A 51 -6.37 27.31 32.32
N ALA A 52 -6.75 27.47 33.59
CA ALA A 52 -7.55 26.49 34.32
C ALA A 52 -8.96 26.26 33.75
N GLY A 53 -9.43 27.14 32.86
CA GLY A 53 -10.70 26.95 32.14
C GLY A 53 -10.64 25.93 31.00
N TYR A 54 -9.45 25.40 30.68
CA TYR A 54 -9.23 24.50 29.56
C TYR A 54 -8.44 23.27 30.00
N ASP A 55 -8.83 22.10 29.49
CA ASP A 55 -8.12 20.85 29.78
C ASP A 55 -6.85 20.65 28.95
N LEU A 56 -6.74 21.38 27.83
CA LEU A 56 -5.62 21.36 26.91
C LEU A 56 -5.35 22.76 26.39
N VAL A 57 -4.07 23.13 26.43
CA VAL A 57 -3.50 24.37 25.89
C VAL A 57 -2.46 24.01 24.84
N VAL A 58 -2.58 24.59 23.65
CA VAL A 58 -1.57 24.59 22.59
C VAL A 58 -1.02 26.01 22.51
N TRP A 59 0.26 26.20 22.82
CA TRP A 59 0.90 27.51 22.84
C TRP A 59 1.98 27.54 21.77
N ASP A 60 1.76 28.38 20.77
CA ASP A 60 2.70 28.65 19.68
C ASP A 60 3.48 29.92 19.97
N GLN A 61 4.80 29.80 19.99
CA GLN A 61 5.74 30.92 20.14
C GLN A 61 6.93 30.72 19.19
N PRO A 62 6.73 30.91 17.87
CA PRO A 62 7.67 30.47 16.85
C PRO A 62 8.85 31.42 16.54
N ASP A 63 8.91 32.63 17.11
CA ASP A 63 9.92 33.64 16.74
C ASP A 63 10.28 34.57 17.90
N LEU A 64 11.59 34.82 18.14
CA LEU A 64 12.04 35.77 19.16
C LEU A 64 13.23 36.67 18.79
N TYR A 65 13.47 36.95 17.51
CA TYR A 65 14.50 37.95 17.16
C TYR A 65 14.08 39.42 17.46
N SER A 66 12.90 39.65 18.06
CA SER A 66 12.31 40.97 18.32
C SER A 66 12.47 41.40 19.78
N PHE A 67 13.15 42.54 20.01
CA PHE A 67 13.23 43.22 21.31
C PHE A 67 11.90 43.81 21.82
N VAL A 68 10.78 43.58 21.12
CA VAL A 68 9.48 44.24 21.38
C VAL A 68 8.51 43.30 22.10
N THR A 69 8.63 41.98 21.92
CA THR A 69 7.81 40.98 22.62
C THR A 69 8.72 40.11 23.49
N THR A 70 8.48 40.13 24.80
CA THR A 70 9.22 39.26 25.72
C THR A 70 8.81 37.81 25.50
N PRO A 71 9.74 36.83 25.53
CA PRO A 71 9.45 35.39 25.64
C PRO A 71 8.46 35.08 26.77
N ILE A 72 8.01 33.83 26.94
CA ILE A 72 7.35 33.39 28.20
C ILE A 72 8.03 34.07 29.40
N THR A 73 7.28 34.97 30.05
CA THR A 73 7.77 35.83 31.14
C THR A 73 7.76 35.05 32.45
N ASP A 74 8.28 35.66 33.51
CA ASP A 74 8.11 35.14 34.87
C ASP A 74 6.64 34.97 35.27
N VAL A 75 5.75 35.83 34.76
CA VAL A 75 4.30 35.76 35.01
C VAL A 75 3.67 34.55 34.30
N ASP A 76 4.10 34.28 33.07
CA ASP A 76 3.65 33.12 32.30
C ASP A 76 4.16 31.84 32.93
N THR A 77 5.43 31.83 33.34
CA THR A 77 6.06 30.72 34.05
C THR A 77 5.28 30.32 35.30
N ALA A 78 4.85 31.29 36.10
CA ALA A 78 4.02 31.01 37.28
C ALA A 78 2.64 30.43 36.91
N SER A 79 2.01 30.98 35.87
CA SER A 79 0.69 30.57 35.40
C SER A 79 0.69 29.16 34.80
N VAL A 80 1.64 28.88 33.90
CA VAL A 80 1.87 27.57 33.29
C VAL A 80 2.20 26.52 34.35
N ALA A 81 3.09 26.83 35.29
CA ALA A 81 3.44 25.90 36.35
C ALA A 81 2.24 25.60 37.27
N ALA A 82 1.38 26.58 37.55
CA ALA A 82 0.15 26.36 38.30
C ALA A 82 -0.84 25.47 37.54
N TYR A 83 -1.06 25.76 36.26
CA TYR A 83 -1.91 24.98 35.36
C TYR A 83 -1.48 23.51 35.27
N LEU A 84 -0.19 23.27 35.01
CA LEU A 84 0.37 21.92 34.92
C LEU A 84 0.26 21.16 36.26
N ARG A 85 0.55 21.80 37.40
CA ARG A 85 0.40 21.16 38.73
C ARG A 85 -1.05 20.77 39.04
N ALA A 86 -2.02 21.47 38.48
CA ALA A 86 -3.44 21.15 38.60
C ALA A 86 -3.90 20.01 37.68
N GLY A 87 -2.99 19.39 36.91
CA GLY A 87 -3.30 18.31 35.98
C GLY A 87 -3.54 18.78 34.54
N GLY A 88 -3.23 20.05 34.25
CA GLY A 88 -3.33 20.61 32.90
C GLY A 88 -2.43 19.92 31.89
N LYS A 89 -2.81 20.03 30.62
CA LYS A 89 -2.06 19.50 29.48
C LYS A 89 -1.58 20.64 28.58
N LEU A 90 -0.29 20.66 28.28
CA LEU A 90 0.34 21.70 27.48
C LEU A 90 1.11 21.10 26.30
N TRP A 91 0.80 21.53 25.09
CA TRP A 91 1.73 21.53 23.97
C TRP A 91 2.36 22.91 23.88
N LEU A 92 3.69 22.98 24.06
CA LEU A 92 4.48 24.17 23.82
C LEU A 92 5.37 23.99 22.58
N ASN A 93 5.13 24.79 21.55
CA ASN A 93 6.00 24.93 20.38
C ASN A 93 6.76 26.25 20.53
N ALA A 94 8.00 26.18 21.00
CA ALA A 94 8.78 27.36 21.33
C ALA A 94 10.27 27.11 21.08
N PRO A 95 10.75 27.26 19.83
CA PRO A 95 12.12 26.94 19.45
C PRO A 95 13.19 27.59 20.33
N ASP A 96 12.95 28.84 20.72
CA ASP A 96 13.92 29.68 21.40
C ASP A 96 13.77 29.75 22.93
N ILE A 97 12.78 29.08 23.53
CA ILE A 97 12.49 29.28 24.96
C ILE A 97 13.72 29.01 25.84
N ALA A 98 14.57 28.04 25.49
CA ALA A 98 15.77 27.75 26.28
C ALA A 98 16.86 28.82 26.10
N LEU A 99 17.07 29.32 24.87
CA LEU A 99 18.01 30.42 24.59
C LEU A 99 17.69 31.69 25.40
N ASN A 100 16.41 32.01 25.57
CA ASN A 100 15.98 33.20 26.32
C ASN A 100 16.41 33.20 27.78
N TYR A 101 16.39 32.05 28.44
CA TYR A 101 16.83 31.96 29.83
C TYR A 101 18.34 32.22 29.95
N ILE A 102 19.15 31.76 28.98
CA ILE A 102 20.59 32.11 28.91
C ILE A 102 20.77 33.63 28.82
N TRP A 103 20.07 34.28 27.88
CA TRP A 103 20.19 35.73 27.69
C TRP A 103 19.68 36.54 28.88
N ALA A 104 18.67 36.03 29.60
CA ALA A 104 18.17 36.61 30.84
C ALA A 104 19.10 36.39 32.05
N GLY A 105 20.24 35.71 31.87
CA GLY A 105 21.21 35.43 32.94
C GLY A 105 20.84 34.25 33.85
N SER A 106 19.87 33.42 33.46
CA SER A 106 19.50 32.19 34.13
C SER A 106 20.03 30.98 33.35
N PRO A 107 21.07 30.27 33.83
CA PRO A 107 21.62 29.12 33.10
C PRO A 107 20.66 27.92 33.04
N GLU A 108 19.56 27.94 33.82
CA GLU A 108 18.61 26.84 33.95
C GLU A 108 17.23 27.24 33.43
N CYS A 109 16.62 26.35 32.64
CA CYS A 109 15.21 26.43 32.26
C CYS A 109 14.31 26.17 33.48
N PRO A 110 13.06 26.67 33.48
CA PRO A 110 12.11 26.36 34.53
C PRO A 110 11.87 24.87 34.70
N SER A 111 11.75 24.41 35.94
CA SER A 111 11.56 22.99 36.26
C SER A 111 10.28 22.38 35.68
N TRP A 112 9.25 23.20 35.39
CA TRP A 112 8.01 22.74 34.75
C TRP A 112 8.21 22.30 33.30
N LEU A 113 9.31 22.68 32.64
CA LEU A 113 9.65 22.27 31.28
C LEU A 113 10.27 20.86 31.23
N HIS A 114 10.69 20.32 32.38
CA HIS A 114 11.27 18.98 32.53
C HIS A 114 12.52 18.72 31.67
N ILE A 115 13.42 19.70 31.62
CA ILE A 115 14.71 19.63 30.94
C ILE A 115 15.83 19.69 31.97
N SER A 116 16.81 18.79 31.88
CA SER A 116 17.99 18.78 32.77
C SER A 116 19.15 19.62 32.24
N SER A 117 19.30 19.66 30.92
CA SER A 117 20.23 20.55 30.22
C SER A 117 19.83 20.70 28.75
N TYR A 118 20.36 21.73 28.11
CA TYR A 118 20.15 22.00 26.69
C TYR A 118 21.43 22.59 26.09
N ARG A 119 21.52 22.58 24.76
CA ARG A 119 22.48 23.35 23.98
C ARG A 119 21.70 24.22 23.02
N SER A 120 21.89 25.54 23.13
CA SER A 120 21.25 26.49 22.23
C SER A 120 22.02 26.64 20.91
N ASP A 121 21.34 27.19 19.93
CA ASP A 121 21.85 27.45 18.59
C ASP A 121 22.77 28.69 18.47
N GLY A 122 22.84 29.54 19.50
CA GLY A 122 23.58 30.81 19.53
C GLY A 122 25.11 30.75 19.52
N SER A 123 25.74 29.58 19.29
CA SER A 123 27.19 29.40 19.39
C SER A 123 27.84 28.75 18.17
N ASN A 124 27.73 29.29 16.93
CA ASN A 124 28.41 28.75 15.74
C ASN A 124 28.21 27.21 15.50
N GLU A 125 27.23 26.61 16.16
CA GLU A 125 26.93 25.17 16.23
C GLU A 125 25.48 24.88 15.79
N SER A 126 24.84 25.88 15.16
CA SER A 126 23.48 25.83 14.61
C SER A 126 23.43 24.81 13.47
N ILE A 127 22.53 23.82 13.57
CA ILE A 127 22.30 22.83 12.52
C ILE A 127 20.84 22.98 12.10
N ALA A 128 20.63 23.31 10.83
CA ALA A 128 19.33 23.11 10.19
C ALA A 128 18.96 21.63 10.39
N ILE A 129 17.87 21.38 11.11
CA ILE A 129 17.33 20.04 11.17
C ILE A 129 16.60 19.85 9.84
N ASP A 130 17.17 19.03 8.95
CA ASP A 130 16.53 18.66 7.68
C ASP A 130 15.44 17.59 7.88
N SER A 131 15.45 16.92 9.04
CA SER A 131 14.43 15.92 9.38
C SER A 131 14.30 15.69 10.89
N ILE A 132 13.08 15.47 11.37
CA ILE A 132 12.78 14.96 12.70
C ILE A 132 12.52 13.45 12.62
N ILE A 133 13.21 12.67 13.46
CA ILE A 133 12.99 11.24 13.63
C ILE A 133 12.44 10.92 15.03
N GLY A 134 11.61 9.89 15.06
CA GLY A 134 11.07 9.32 16.28
C GLY A 134 12.11 8.62 17.15
N ALA A 135 12.06 8.85 18.47
CA ALA A 135 12.82 8.03 19.41
C ALA A 135 12.30 6.59 19.41
N VAL A 136 13.20 5.61 19.22
CA VAL A 136 12.86 4.18 19.22
C VAL A 136 12.29 3.77 20.59
N GLY A 137 11.18 3.05 20.59
CA GLY A 137 10.44 2.64 21.80
C GLY A 137 9.62 3.74 22.47
N ASP A 138 9.64 4.98 21.98
CA ASP A 138 8.80 6.06 22.49
C ASP A 138 7.40 6.01 21.87
N SER A 139 6.35 6.04 22.69
CA SER A 139 4.96 5.91 22.23
C SER A 139 4.49 7.02 21.29
N LEU A 140 5.12 8.20 21.33
CA LEU A 140 4.79 9.34 20.48
C LEU A 140 5.71 9.38 19.25
N GLY A 141 7.00 9.22 19.50
CA GLY A 141 8.06 9.30 18.49
C GLY A 141 8.11 8.12 17.54
N GLU A 142 8.04 6.88 18.03
CA GLU A 142 8.45 5.69 17.29
C GLU A 142 7.84 5.57 15.89
N GLY A 143 8.70 5.34 14.90
CA GLY A 143 8.33 5.22 13.49
C GLY A 143 8.09 6.55 12.76
N LEU A 144 8.19 7.71 13.42
CA LEU A 144 8.16 9.00 12.73
C LEU A 144 9.47 9.26 11.98
N ALA A 145 9.33 9.74 10.76
CA ALA A 145 10.37 10.38 9.98
C ALA A 145 9.70 11.51 9.20
N ILE A 146 9.95 12.76 9.60
CA ILE A 146 9.34 13.96 9.03
C ILE A 146 10.46 14.84 8.49
N ASN A 147 10.34 15.28 7.25
CA ASN A 147 11.28 16.27 6.71
C ASN A 147 10.95 17.65 7.28
N THR A 148 11.97 18.45 7.49
CA THR A 148 11.83 19.83 7.99
C THR A 148 12.70 20.77 7.18
N ASP A 149 12.29 22.03 7.09
CA ASP A 149 12.99 23.12 6.41
C ASP A 149 13.22 24.28 7.41
N VAL A 150 13.83 23.92 8.54
CA VAL A 150 14.05 24.81 9.67
C VAL A 150 15.09 25.87 9.27
N GLY A 151 14.70 27.14 9.28
CA GLY A 151 15.52 28.28 8.83
C GLY A 151 15.10 28.91 7.49
N VAL A 152 14.20 28.27 6.73
CA VAL A 152 13.60 28.85 5.50
C VAL A 152 12.28 29.56 5.78
N HIS A 153 11.51 29.04 6.72
CA HIS A 153 10.20 29.60 7.08
C HIS A 153 10.31 30.80 8.04
N ILE A 154 11.36 30.84 8.88
CA ILE A 154 11.64 31.91 9.85
C ILE A 154 13.15 32.15 9.89
N GLU A 155 13.59 33.41 9.79
CA GLU A 155 15.01 33.77 9.66
C GLU A 155 15.80 33.40 10.93
N GLY A 156 16.75 32.47 10.81
CA GLY A 156 17.76 32.23 11.83
C GLY A 156 17.32 31.40 13.04
N GLU A 157 16.10 30.86 13.04
CA GLU A 157 15.58 29.99 14.10
C GLU A 157 16.06 28.55 13.87
N TYR A 158 16.83 27.99 14.81
CA TYR A 158 17.27 26.59 14.78
C TYR A 158 16.80 25.85 16.02
N SER A 159 16.67 24.53 15.90
CA SER A 159 16.18 23.73 17.02
C SER A 159 17.22 23.61 18.13
N ASP A 160 16.83 23.95 19.36
CA ASP A 160 17.60 23.61 20.56
C ASP A 160 17.75 22.10 20.72
N ARG A 161 18.89 21.66 21.27
CA ARG A 161 19.14 20.26 21.62
C ARG A 161 18.89 20.04 23.10
N LEU A 162 17.96 19.15 23.44
CA LEU A 162 17.39 18.99 24.77
C LEU A 162 17.83 17.68 25.43
N ARG A 163 18.04 17.72 26.75
CA ARG A 163 18.11 16.53 27.60
C ARG A 163 16.92 16.48 28.56
N PRO A 164 16.10 15.42 28.53
CA PRO A 164 15.00 15.30 29.48
C PRO A 164 15.51 15.24 30.93
N ALA A 165 14.74 15.81 31.85
CA ALA A 165 14.93 15.63 33.29
C ALA A 165 14.42 14.24 33.73
N ALA A 166 14.75 13.85 34.97
CA ALA A 166 14.25 12.60 35.53
C ALA A 166 12.71 12.54 35.51
N GLY A 167 12.15 11.47 34.95
CA GLY A 167 10.71 11.28 34.79
C GLY A 167 10.12 11.81 33.47
N ALA A 168 10.90 12.53 32.67
CA ALA A 168 10.54 12.91 31.30
C ALA A 168 11.25 12.01 30.27
N ALA A 169 10.75 12.03 29.03
CA ALA A 169 11.30 11.27 27.91
C ALA A 169 11.58 12.19 26.72
N GLY A 170 12.70 11.96 26.04
CA GLY A 170 12.92 12.52 24.72
C GLY A 170 12.15 11.70 23.69
N CYS A 171 11.37 12.36 22.84
CA CYS A 171 10.43 11.69 21.93
C CYS A 171 10.74 11.95 20.45
N LEU A 172 11.35 13.08 20.12
CA LEU A 172 11.77 13.43 18.77
C LEU A 172 13.25 13.85 18.78
N ALA A 173 13.99 13.45 17.75
CA ALA A 173 15.41 13.73 17.58
C ALA A 173 15.73 14.15 16.14
N GLY A 174 16.90 14.71 15.90
CA GLY A 174 17.45 14.88 14.54
C GLY A 174 17.98 13.55 14.00
N PRO A 175 18.32 13.47 12.70
CA PRO A 175 18.73 12.22 12.06
C PRO A 175 19.99 11.63 12.71
N ALA A 176 19.99 10.33 12.97
CA ALA A 176 21.11 9.64 13.61
C ALA A 176 22.35 9.62 12.71
N GLY A 177 23.52 9.93 13.28
CA GLY A 177 24.82 9.73 12.62
C GLY A 177 25.42 10.98 11.96
N ASP A 178 24.78 12.15 12.06
CA ASP A 178 25.44 13.40 11.71
C ASP A 178 26.50 13.75 12.78
N PRO A 179 27.81 13.78 12.45
CA PRO A 179 28.87 14.13 13.39
C PRO A 179 28.75 15.57 13.93
N ALA A 180 28.04 16.47 13.23
CA ALA A 180 27.70 17.80 13.73
C ALA A 180 26.62 17.71 14.84
N TRP A 181 25.78 16.67 14.81
CA TRP A 181 24.75 16.42 15.82
C TRP A 181 25.32 15.79 17.10
N ASN A 182 26.33 14.93 16.97
CA ASN A 182 26.75 14.08 18.07
C ASN A 182 27.86 14.64 18.96
N HIS A 183 28.77 15.54 18.55
CA HIS A 183 29.87 16.09 19.40
C HIS A 183 30.51 15.12 20.44
N GLY A 184 30.51 13.81 20.20
CA GLY A 184 30.94 12.77 21.16
C GLY A 184 29.98 12.45 22.32
N ASP A 185 28.75 12.96 22.35
CA ASP A 185 27.76 12.82 23.42
C ASP A 185 26.45 12.20 22.87
N SER A 186 25.97 11.12 23.49
CA SER A 186 25.24 10.08 22.75
C SER A 186 23.73 10.27 22.54
N LEU A 187 23.04 11.26 23.14
CA LEU A 187 21.59 11.43 22.97
C LEU A 187 21.14 12.87 23.29
N PHE A 188 20.79 13.65 22.26
CA PHE A 188 19.99 14.86 22.40
C PHE A 188 18.63 14.65 21.71
N TYR A 189 17.66 15.51 22.00
CA TYR A 189 16.31 15.47 21.44
C TYR A 189 15.88 16.87 21.02
N CYS A 190 14.96 16.98 20.06
CA CYS A 190 14.29 18.25 19.72
C CYS A 190 12.86 18.33 20.27
N ALA A 191 12.39 17.27 20.96
CA ALA A 191 11.18 17.34 21.75
C ALA A 191 11.25 16.46 23.00
N VAL A 192 10.69 16.97 24.10
CA VAL A 192 10.57 16.31 25.39
C VAL A 192 9.09 16.18 25.76
N ARG A 193 8.72 15.03 26.30
CA ARG A 193 7.39 14.80 26.88
C ARG A 193 7.48 14.42 28.36
N PHE A 194 6.48 14.82 29.12
CA PHE A 194 6.31 14.44 30.53
C PHE A 194 4.87 14.03 30.78
N ASP A 195 4.69 12.94 31.55
CA ASP A 195 3.39 12.40 31.93
C ASP A 195 3.42 12.04 33.42
N SER A 196 2.57 12.69 34.21
CA SER A 196 2.41 12.38 35.62
C SER A 196 1.09 11.65 35.85
N ALA A 197 1.16 10.33 36.03
CA ALA A 197 -0.01 9.53 36.40
C ALA A 197 -0.65 9.98 37.73
N ALA A 198 0.12 10.62 38.62
CA ALA A 198 -0.36 11.08 39.92
C ALA A 198 -1.24 12.34 39.83
N THR A 199 -0.91 13.26 38.92
CA THR A 199 -1.60 14.55 38.77
C THR A 199 -2.45 14.64 37.50
N GLY A 200 -2.25 13.74 36.53
CA GLY A 200 -2.83 13.82 35.20
C GLY A 200 -2.12 14.82 34.26
N GLN A 201 -1.08 15.49 34.74
CA GLN A 201 -0.31 16.48 34.00
C GLN A 201 0.35 15.85 32.77
N LYS A 202 0.22 16.52 31.62
CA LYS A 202 0.99 16.19 30.42
C LYS A 202 1.66 17.43 29.84
N LEU A 203 2.91 17.28 29.43
CA LEU A 203 3.66 18.29 28.69
C LEU A 203 4.24 17.65 27.43
N PHE A 204 4.10 18.32 26.30
CA PHE A 204 4.89 18.10 25.11
C PHE A 204 5.55 19.43 24.75
N TYR A 205 6.87 19.48 24.86
CA TYR A 205 7.67 20.64 24.46
C TYR A 205 8.51 20.26 23.26
N MET A 206 8.47 21.10 22.23
CA MET A 206 9.23 20.94 21.00
C MET A 206 10.02 22.22 20.73
N SER A 207 11.33 22.05 20.53
CA SER A 207 12.27 23.11 20.15
C SER A 207 12.46 23.24 18.65
N THR A 208 11.94 22.31 17.84
CA THR A 208 11.88 22.50 16.39
C THR A 208 10.59 23.20 16.00
N ALA A 209 10.65 24.29 15.25
CA ALA A 209 9.45 25.02 14.83
C ALA A 209 8.47 24.11 14.07
N PHE A 210 7.24 23.97 14.55
CA PHE A 210 6.19 23.20 13.86
C PHE A 210 5.89 23.74 12.45
N GLN A 211 6.01 25.05 12.27
CA GLN A 211 5.89 25.77 11.00
C GLN A 211 7.00 25.38 10.01
N GLY A 212 8.14 24.89 10.52
CA GLY A 212 9.26 24.39 9.73
C GLY A 212 9.03 23.02 9.11
N ILE A 213 7.90 22.37 9.35
CA ILE A 213 7.52 21.14 8.63
C ILE A 213 6.80 21.56 7.34
N PRO A 214 7.37 21.35 6.13
CA PRO A 214 6.82 21.91 4.90
C PRO A 214 5.56 21.17 4.42
N LEU A 215 5.51 19.84 4.58
CA LEU A 215 4.38 19.02 4.13
C LEU A 215 3.22 19.06 5.13
N GLU A 216 2.03 19.35 4.61
CA GLU A 216 0.79 19.39 5.40
C GLU A 216 0.46 18.04 6.05
N ALA A 217 0.58 16.95 5.28
CA ALA A 217 0.33 15.60 5.80
C ALA A 217 1.24 15.23 6.97
N ASP A 218 2.48 15.72 6.99
CA ASP A 218 3.42 15.47 8.09
C ASP A 218 3.05 16.27 9.34
N ARG A 219 2.61 17.53 9.16
CA ARG A 219 2.06 18.36 10.26
C ARG A 219 0.83 17.71 10.86
N ASP A 220 -0.12 17.28 10.04
CA ASP A 220 -1.34 16.60 10.48
C ASP A 220 -1.01 15.31 11.23
N THR A 221 -0.03 14.54 10.74
CA THR A 221 0.44 13.30 11.39
C THR A 221 1.03 13.57 12.77
N LEU A 222 1.92 14.56 12.89
CA LEU A 222 2.53 14.92 14.17
C LEU A 222 1.48 15.46 15.15
N MET A 223 0.60 16.37 14.70
CA MET A 223 -0.50 16.93 15.46
C MET A 223 -1.41 15.82 16.02
N ALA A 224 -1.85 14.89 15.15
CA ALA A 224 -2.71 13.79 15.55
C ALA A 224 -2.07 12.90 16.61
N ARG A 225 -0.76 12.59 16.49
CA ARG A 225 -0.03 11.79 17.48
C ARG A 225 0.09 12.50 18.84
N VAL A 226 0.51 13.76 18.85
CA VAL A 226 0.69 14.52 20.09
C VAL A 226 -0.65 14.69 20.81
N LEU A 227 -1.69 15.11 20.09
CA LEU A 227 -3.03 15.27 20.66
C LEU A 227 -3.62 13.94 21.11
N GLY A 228 -3.44 12.86 20.34
CA GLY A 228 -3.85 11.51 20.74
C GLY A 228 -3.20 11.06 22.04
N TRP A 229 -1.89 11.24 22.19
CA TRP A 229 -1.16 10.96 23.43
C TRP A 229 -1.62 11.84 24.61
N MET A 230 -2.04 13.07 24.34
CA MET A 230 -2.66 13.94 25.34
C MET A 230 -4.10 13.52 25.72
N GLY A 231 -4.66 12.51 25.07
CA GLY A 231 -6.05 12.08 25.24
C GLY A 231 -7.05 13.02 24.56
N TRP A 232 -6.60 13.74 23.53
CA TRP A 232 -7.34 14.71 22.72
C TRP A 232 -7.45 14.25 21.26
N SER A 233 -7.78 12.97 21.06
CA SER A 233 -8.08 12.45 19.72
C SER A 233 -9.58 12.59 19.43
N PRO A 234 -9.98 13.24 18.32
CA PRO A 234 -11.32 13.02 17.77
C PRO A 234 -11.48 11.58 17.26
N TYR A 235 -10.35 10.89 17.02
CA TYR A 235 -10.24 9.51 16.58
C TYR A 235 -9.96 8.58 17.77
N GLY A 236 -10.91 8.48 18.71
CA GLY A 236 -11.02 7.32 19.63
C GLY A 236 -11.46 6.04 18.89
N ILE A 237 -11.13 5.96 17.61
CA ILE A 237 -11.56 5.00 16.62
C ILE A 237 -10.40 4.00 16.57
N VAL A 238 -10.62 2.79 17.07
CA VAL A 238 -9.79 1.64 16.71
C VAL A 238 -10.23 1.25 15.30
N ASP A 239 -9.33 1.28 14.32
CA ASP A 239 -9.65 0.95 12.91
C ASP A 239 -8.42 0.40 12.20
N ALA A 240 -8.46 -0.87 11.80
CA ALA A 240 -7.40 -1.49 11.01
C ALA A 240 -7.92 -1.83 9.62
N ARG A 241 -7.41 -1.14 8.60
CA ARG A 241 -7.90 -1.31 7.23
C ARG A 241 -7.08 -2.34 6.46
N LEU A 242 -7.76 -3.08 5.58
CA LEU A 242 -7.12 -3.90 4.57
C LEU A 242 -6.95 -3.09 3.27
N ASN A 243 -5.70 -2.80 2.90
CA ASN A 243 -5.40 -1.97 1.73
C ASN A 243 -5.54 -2.74 0.41
N ARG A 244 -4.97 -3.94 0.35
CA ARG A 244 -5.03 -4.81 -0.84
C ARG A 244 -4.66 -6.25 -0.54
N ILE A 245 -5.08 -7.14 -1.45
CA ILE A 245 -4.52 -8.47 -1.61
C ILE A 245 -3.31 -8.34 -2.55
N ALA A 246 -2.11 -8.26 -1.98
CA ALA A 246 -0.87 -8.02 -2.73
C ALA A 246 -0.42 -9.27 -3.50
N GLN A 247 -0.61 -10.46 -2.91
CA GLN A 247 -0.43 -11.76 -3.56
C GLN A 247 -1.58 -12.71 -3.16
N PRO A 248 -1.97 -13.64 -4.05
CA PRO A 248 -1.44 -13.85 -5.39
C PRO A 248 -1.91 -12.80 -6.41
N GLY A 249 -1.26 -12.78 -7.57
CA GLY A 249 -1.71 -12.03 -8.76
C GLY A 249 -3.10 -12.47 -9.25
N ASP A 250 -3.60 -11.84 -10.32
CA ASP A 250 -4.95 -12.13 -10.84
C ASP A 250 -5.02 -13.50 -11.53
N ILE A 251 -3.86 -14.03 -11.94
CA ILE A 251 -3.71 -15.30 -12.63
C ILE A 251 -2.60 -16.09 -11.96
N VAL A 252 -2.86 -17.37 -11.69
CA VAL A 252 -1.90 -18.33 -11.13
C VAL A 252 -1.95 -19.64 -11.90
N SER A 253 -0.83 -20.37 -11.93
CA SER A 253 -0.76 -21.72 -12.49
C SER A 253 -1.46 -22.73 -11.59
N SER A 254 -2.09 -23.76 -12.16
CA SER A 254 -2.61 -24.91 -11.40
C SER A 254 -1.50 -25.75 -10.76
N ASN A 255 -1.81 -26.47 -9.68
CA ASN A 255 -0.90 -27.38 -8.96
C ASN A 255 0.44 -26.71 -8.55
N SER A 256 0.38 -25.44 -8.18
CA SER A 256 1.54 -24.61 -7.85
C SER A 256 1.41 -24.03 -6.44
N THR A 257 2.53 -23.80 -5.78
CA THR A 257 2.56 -23.13 -4.47
C THR A 257 2.73 -21.63 -4.68
N VAL A 258 1.77 -20.83 -4.22
CA VAL A 258 1.75 -19.36 -4.41
C VAL A 258 1.73 -18.63 -3.06
N PRO A 259 2.40 -17.47 -2.94
CA PRO A 259 2.32 -16.65 -1.74
C PRO A 259 0.93 -16.03 -1.56
N VAL A 260 0.52 -15.84 -0.30
CA VAL A 260 -0.66 -15.08 0.09
C VAL A 260 -0.19 -13.94 0.98
N THR A 261 -0.19 -12.73 0.45
CA THR A 261 0.35 -11.54 1.13
C THR A 261 -0.70 -10.45 1.13
N LEU A 262 -1.00 -9.92 2.31
CA LEU A 262 -2.01 -8.88 2.53
C LEU A 262 -1.33 -7.61 3.02
N GLU A 263 -1.71 -6.45 2.46
CA GLU A 263 -1.24 -5.16 2.96
C GLU A 263 -2.30 -4.56 3.88
N ILE A 264 -1.95 -4.31 5.13
CA ILE A 264 -2.81 -3.70 6.13
C ILE A 264 -2.23 -2.36 6.58
N SER A 265 -3.04 -1.49 7.16
CA SER A 265 -2.54 -0.26 7.76
C SER A 265 -3.40 0.25 8.91
N SER A 266 -2.76 1.03 9.77
CA SER A 266 -3.40 1.75 10.86
C SER A 266 -3.48 3.23 10.50
N SER A 267 -4.66 3.83 10.61
CA SER A 267 -4.84 5.29 10.67
C SER A 267 -5.01 5.81 12.10
N ASN A 268 -4.72 4.96 13.08
CA ASN A 268 -4.90 5.26 14.49
C ASN A 268 -3.74 6.11 15.00
N VAL A 269 -4.05 6.99 15.94
CA VAL A 269 -3.06 7.76 16.70
C VAL A 269 -2.27 6.91 17.67
N ASN A 270 -2.88 5.82 18.16
CA ASN A 270 -2.27 4.86 19.07
C ASN A 270 -1.87 3.60 18.32
N ARG A 271 -0.86 2.89 18.86
CA ARG A 271 -0.53 1.55 18.39
C ARG A 271 -1.77 0.66 18.51
N LEU A 272 -2.00 -0.20 17.53
CA LEU A 272 -2.97 -1.27 17.64
C LEU A 272 -2.26 -2.54 18.11
N GLU A 273 -2.88 -3.24 19.05
CA GLU A 273 -2.44 -4.54 19.53
C GLU A 273 -3.45 -5.59 19.07
N ASP A 274 -3.01 -6.84 18.96
CA ASP A 274 -3.84 -7.99 18.63
C ASP A 274 -4.64 -7.86 17.31
N VAL A 275 -3.98 -7.38 16.25
CA VAL A 275 -4.60 -7.23 14.93
C VAL A 275 -4.55 -8.58 14.20
N TRP A 276 -5.70 -9.20 14.00
CA TRP A 276 -5.81 -10.45 13.27
C TRP A 276 -6.02 -10.22 11.78
N VAL A 277 -5.27 -10.95 10.97
CA VAL A 277 -5.35 -10.90 9.51
C VAL A 277 -5.74 -12.27 8.98
N HIS A 278 -6.77 -12.32 8.14
CA HIS A 278 -7.36 -13.56 7.66
C HIS A 278 -7.44 -13.60 6.14
N ALA A 279 -7.32 -14.79 5.57
CA ALA A 279 -7.65 -15.04 4.18
C ALA A 279 -8.33 -16.40 4.01
N VAL A 280 -9.33 -16.44 3.13
CA VAL A 280 -10.01 -17.65 2.68
C VAL A 280 -10.02 -17.66 1.15
N VAL A 281 -9.79 -18.83 0.56
CA VAL A 281 -9.97 -19.05 -0.88
C VAL A 281 -11.10 -20.05 -1.10
N GLU A 282 -12.06 -19.69 -1.93
CA GLU A 282 -13.21 -20.52 -2.26
C GLU A 282 -13.22 -20.83 -3.77
N SER A 283 -13.29 -22.12 -4.12
CA SER A 283 -13.66 -22.54 -5.47
C SER A 283 -15.14 -22.26 -5.72
N LEU A 284 -15.55 -22.04 -6.96
CA LEU A 284 -16.97 -21.85 -7.28
C LEU A 284 -17.64 -23.23 -7.50
N PRO A 285 -18.73 -23.56 -6.78
CA PRO A 285 -19.76 -22.65 -6.26
C PRO A 285 -19.67 -22.20 -4.78
N GLY A 286 -18.52 -22.29 -4.12
CA GLY A 286 -18.26 -21.76 -2.77
C GLY A 286 -17.58 -22.74 -1.82
N TYR A 287 -16.79 -23.70 -2.31
CA TYR A 287 -16.06 -24.62 -1.44
C TYR A 287 -14.73 -24.02 -1.03
N GLN A 288 -14.52 -23.86 0.27
CA GLN A 288 -13.24 -23.43 0.83
C GLN A 288 -12.14 -24.45 0.48
N VAL A 289 -11.09 -23.95 -0.18
CA VAL A 289 -9.90 -24.72 -0.59
C VAL A 289 -8.63 -24.26 0.13
N TYR A 290 -8.68 -23.11 0.81
CA TYR A 290 -7.60 -22.58 1.63
C TYR A 290 -8.19 -21.69 2.72
N HIS A 291 -7.57 -21.71 3.90
CA HIS A 291 -7.80 -20.73 4.95
C HIS A 291 -6.52 -20.57 5.77
N ASP A 292 -6.24 -19.33 6.19
CA ASP A 292 -5.18 -19.06 7.15
C ASP A 292 -5.48 -17.79 7.96
N SER A 293 -4.83 -17.65 9.10
CA SER A 293 -4.96 -16.50 9.97
C SER A 293 -3.65 -16.23 10.72
N VAL A 294 -3.21 -14.98 10.69
CA VAL A 294 -1.97 -14.53 11.33
C VAL A 294 -2.28 -13.41 12.31
N LEU A 295 -1.66 -13.46 13.49
CA LEU A 295 -1.70 -12.39 14.46
C LEU A 295 -0.56 -11.41 14.18
N VAL A 296 -0.90 -10.12 14.09
CA VAL A 296 0.06 -9.02 14.11
C VAL A 296 0.03 -8.42 15.51
N ASP A 297 1.02 -8.78 16.33
CA ASP A 297 1.10 -8.40 17.75
C ASP A 297 1.07 -6.88 17.95
N THR A 298 1.65 -6.11 17.02
CA THR A 298 1.64 -4.64 17.08
C THR A 298 1.64 -4.03 15.68
N LEU A 299 0.69 -3.14 15.43
CA LEU A 299 0.64 -2.29 14.24
C LEU A 299 0.83 -0.82 14.66
N LEU A 300 1.92 -0.22 14.20
CA LEU A 300 2.30 1.14 14.58
C LEU A 300 1.31 2.19 14.04
N PRO A 301 1.18 3.35 14.71
CA PRO A 301 0.36 4.45 14.23
C PRO A 301 0.75 4.91 12.82
N PHE A 302 -0.23 5.10 11.93
CA PHE A 302 -0.04 5.64 10.58
C PHE A 302 0.93 4.84 9.68
N THR A 303 1.14 3.55 9.97
CA THR A 303 2.00 2.68 9.15
C THR A 303 1.19 1.70 8.30
N SER A 304 1.83 1.23 7.23
CA SER A 304 1.36 0.10 6.40
C SER A 304 2.38 -1.02 6.46
N VAL A 305 1.91 -2.26 6.54
CA VAL A 305 2.76 -3.45 6.59
C VAL A 305 2.21 -4.55 5.68
N ASN A 306 3.11 -5.34 5.10
CA ASN A 306 2.75 -6.59 4.43
C ASN A 306 2.75 -7.72 5.44
N VAL A 307 1.69 -8.52 5.42
CA VAL A 307 1.51 -9.70 6.27
C VAL A 307 1.47 -10.92 5.36
N ASP A 308 2.45 -11.80 5.54
CA ASP A 308 2.54 -13.06 4.81
C ASP A 308 1.80 -14.16 5.57
N LEU A 309 0.87 -14.80 4.88
CA LEU A 309 0.15 -15.98 5.34
C LEU A 309 0.80 -17.24 4.77
N GLN A 310 0.36 -18.41 5.23
CA GLN A 310 0.80 -19.69 4.69
C GLN A 310 0.61 -19.73 3.17
N GLN A 311 1.58 -20.29 2.45
CA GLN A 311 1.48 -20.41 1.00
C GLN A 311 0.29 -21.28 0.58
N TRP A 312 -0.41 -20.87 -0.47
CA TRP A 312 -1.55 -21.58 -1.01
C TRP A 312 -1.11 -22.55 -2.11
N ASN A 313 -1.53 -23.81 -2.03
CA ASN A 313 -1.37 -24.77 -3.11
C ASN A 313 -2.58 -24.70 -4.05
N THR A 314 -2.39 -24.11 -5.23
CA THR A 314 -3.42 -23.98 -6.25
C THR A 314 -3.79 -25.37 -6.74
N GLY A 315 -5.06 -25.74 -6.68
CA GLY A 315 -5.53 -27.05 -7.17
C GLY A 315 -5.55 -27.12 -8.69
N THR A 316 -6.48 -27.90 -9.24
CA THR A 316 -6.75 -27.95 -10.68
C THR A 316 -7.64 -26.77 -11.11
N GLY A 317 -7.54 -26.38 -12.39
CA GLY A 317 -7.94 -25.05 -12.85
C GLY A 317 -9.44 -24.77 -12.86
N ASP A 318 -9.79 -23.62 -12.28
CA ASP A 318 -11.07 -22.92 -12.32
C ASP A 318 -10.86 -21.48 -11.78
N THR A 319 -11.92 -20.67 -11.67
CA THR A 319 -11.83 -19.37 -10.96
C THR A 319 -12.14 -19.53 -9.48
N VAL A 320 -11.29 -18.98 -8.62
CA VAL A 320 -11.53 -18.89 -7.17
C VAL A 320 -11.85 -17.46 -6.75
N LEU A 321 -12.50 -17.32 -5.60
CA LEU A 321 -12.65 -16.06 -4.89
C LEU A 321 -11.74 -16.09 -3.66
N ILE A 322 -10.84 -15.12 -3.56
CA ILE A 322 -10.10 -14.82 -2.34
C ILE A 322 -10.87 -13.76 -1.59
N THR A 323 -11.20 -14.03 -0.33
CA THR A 323 -11.76 -13.04 0.61
C THR A 323 -10.78 -12.91 1.78
N ALA A 324 -10.33 -11.69 2.02
CA ALA A 324 -9.42 -11.36 3.09
C ALA A 324 -10.03 -10.28 3.98
N TRP A 325 -9.76 -10.34 5.27
CA TRP A 325 -10.19 -9.32 6.22
C TRP A 325 -9.21 -9.14 7.36
N VAL A 326 -9.26 -7.95 7.96
CA VAL A 326 -8.60 -7.63 9.22
C VAL A 326 -9.64 -7.64 10.33
N SER A 327 -9.25 -7.98 11.55
CA SER A 327 -10.09 -7.77 12.73
C SER A 327 -9.25 -7.28 13.91
N VAL A 328 -9.73 -6.22 14.55
CA VAL A 328 -9.11 -5.63 15.74
C VAL A 328 -10.18 -5.41 16.83
N PRO A 329 -9.88 -5.70 18.11
CA PRO A 329 -10.85 -5.47 19.19
C PRO A 329 -11.27 -4.00 19.30
N GLY A 330 -12.58 -3.75 19.20
CA GLY A 330 -13.13 -2.40 19.30
C GLY A 330 -13.18 -1.63 17.98
N ASP A 331 -13.02 -2.33 16.84
CA ASP A 331 -13.14 -1.72 15.51
C ASP A 331 -14.46 -0.96 15.34
N VAL A 332 -14.38 0.30 14.92
CA VAL A 332 -15.55 1.17 14.72
C VAL A 332 -15.86 1.46 13.25
N ALA A 333 -15.03 0.99 12.31
CA ALA A 333 -15.17 1.25 10.88
C ALA A 333 -15.13 -0.03 10.00
N PRO A 334 -15.85 -1.11 10.33
CA PRO A 334 -15.66 -2.45 9.75
C PRO A 334 -15.92 -2.59 8.24
N GLY A 335 -16.30 -1.51 7.56
CA GLY A 335 -16.53 -1.47 6.12
C GLY A 335 -15.26 -1.32 5.28
N ASN A 336 -14.10 -1.03 5.88
CA ASN A 336 -12.81 -0.95 5.20
C ASN A 336 -11.89 -2.17 5.48
N ASP A 337 -12.34 -3.12 6.32
CA ASP A 337 -11.54 -4.27 6.77
C ASP A 337 -11.45 -5.39 5.75
N THR A 338 -12.42 -5.49 4.83
CA THR A 338 -12.61 -6.69 4.00
C THR A 338 -12.47 -6.38 2.52
N LEU A 339 -11.65 -7.16 1.83
CA LEU A 339 -11.49 -7.11 0.38
C LEU A 339 -11.75 -8.49 -0.22
N SER A 340 -12.15 -8.50 -1.49
CA SER A 340 -12.23 -9.73 -2.26
C SER A 340 -11.65 -9.58 -3.65
N LYS A 341 -11.10 -10.68 -4.16
CA LYS A 341 -10.44 -10.74 -5.45
C LYS A 341 -10.73 -12.08 -6.12
N GLN A 342 -11.10 -12.06 -7.40
CA GLN A 342 -11.13 -13.29 -8.18
C GLN A 342 -9.75 -13.58 -8.75
N VAL A 343 -9.35 -14.85 -8.66
CA VAL A 343 -8.09 -15.34 -9.22
C VAL A 343 -8.39 -16.47 -10.18
N LEU A 344 -7.86 -16.38 -11.40
CA LEU A 344 -7.95 -17.44 -12.39
C LEU A 344 -6.81 -18.43 -12.17
N ILE A 345 -7.16 -19.69 -11.92
CA ILE A 345 -6.19 -20.79 -11.94
C ILE A 345 -6.14 -21.31 -13.38
N MET A 346 -5.04 -21.06 -14.07
CA MET A 346 -4.84 -21.58 -15.43
C MET A 346 -4.40 -23.04 -15.37
N PRO A 347 -5.12 -23.96 -16.05
CA PRO A 347 -4.63 -25.32 -16.28
C PRO A 347 -3.30 -25.31 -17.01
N VAL A 348 -2.26 -25.81 -16.35
CA VAL A 348 -0.96 -26.07 -16.98
C VAL A 348 -1.04 -27.42 -17.68
N LEU A 349 -0.94 -27.40 -19.01
CA LEU A 349 -0.96 -28.60 -19.85
C LEU A 349 0.43 -29.21 -19.97
N TYR A 350 1.46 -28.36 -20.00
CA TYR A 350 2.85 -28.76 -20.05
C TYR A 350 3.73 -27.67 -19.45
N GLN A 351 4.77 -28.05 -18.73
CA GLN A 351 5.80 -27.13 -18.28
C GLN A 351 7.16 -27.80 -18.16
N THR A 352 8.22 -27.05 -18.40
CA THR A 352 9.60 -27.49 -18.22
C THR A 352 10.55 -26.31 -18.08
N GLY A 353 11.43 -26.35 -17.07
CA GLY A 353 12.67 -25.56 -17.02
C GLY A 353 13.89 -26.37 -17.48
N PHE A 354 13.65 -27.49 -18.16
CA PHE A 354 14.66 -28.42 -18.72
C PHE A 354 15.63 -29.09 -17.72
N GLU A 355 15.55 -28.79 -16.42
CA GLU A 355 16.34 -29.43 -15.35
C GLU A 355 16.25 -30.96 -15.34
N ALA A 356 15.05 -31.49 -15.60
CA ALA A 356 14.77 -32.92 -15.57
C ALA A 356 15.10 -33.65 -16.89
N GLY A 357 15.40 -32.92 -17.98
CA GLY A 357 15.71 -33.51 -19.29
C GLY A 357 14.96 -32.87 -20.44
N THR A 358 15.17 -33.42 -21.63
CA THR A 358 14.44 -33.08 -22.87
C THR A 358 13.54 -34.25 -23.29
N ALA A 359 13.06 -35.04 -22.34
CA ALA A 359 12.20 -36.18 -22.64
C ALA A 359 10.94 -35.70 -23.38
N GLY A 360 10.66 -36.33 -24.52
CA GLY A 360 9.56 -35.94 -25.42
C GLY A 360 9.94 -34.90 -26.47
N TRP A 361 11.12 -34.28 -26.41
CA TRP A 361 11.62 -33.41 -27.48
C TRP A 361 12.43 -34.21 -28.50
N SER A 362 12.18 -33.94 -29.78
CA SER A 362 12.87 -34.55 -30.91
C SER A 362 13.35 -33.48 -31.88
N GLY A 363 14.64 -33.53 -32.25
CA GLY A 363 15.24 -32.60 -33.21
C GLY A 363 16.70 -32.26 -32.88
N ASP A 364 17.15 -31.12 -33.38
CA ASP A 364 18.54 -30.66 -33.30
C ASP A 364 18.91 -30.03 -31.95
N TRP A 365 17.92 -29.51 -31.24
CA TRP A 365 18.12 -28.75 -30.00
C TRP A 365 18.43 -29.65 -28.82
N ALA A 366 19.17 -29.13 -27.85
CA ALA A 366 19.60 -29.88 -26.68
C ALA A 366 19.70 -28.99 -25.43
N ARG A 367 19.85 -29.65 -24.28
CA ARG A 367 20.11 -28.97 -23.01
C ARG A 367 21.51 -28.37 -22.97
N THR A 368 21.62 -27.24 -22.27
CA THR A 368 22.89 -26.57 -22.01
C THR A 368 22.93 -25.97 -20.60
N ALA A 369 24.14 -25.77 -20.10
CA ALA A 369 24.42 -24.99 -18.88
C ALA A 369 25.09 -23.64 -19.19
N GLU A 370 25.22 -23.27 -20.48
CA GLU A 370 25.94 -22.07 -20.91
C GLU A 370 25.23 -20.80 -20.43
N TYR A 371 23.91 -20.76 -20.59
CA TYR A 371 23.03 -19.70 -20.10
C TYR A 371 21.73 -20.34 -19.60
N ALA A 372 21.22 -19.91 -18.45
CA ALA A 372 19.93 -20.35 -17.89
C ALA A 372 19.23 -19.16 -17.23
N ASN A 373 17.90 -19.14 -17.25
CA ASN A 373 17.10 -18.12 -16.56
C ASN A 373 16.80 -18.58 -15.13
N SER A 374 16.28 -19.80 -15.01
CA SER A 374 16.02 -20.46 -13.73
C SER A 374 16.86 -21.73 -13.64
N GLY A 375 17.18 -22.14 -12.41
CA GLY A 375 18.00 -23.32 -12.19
C GLY A 375 19.39 -23.23 -12.83
N ALA A 376 19.83 -24.32 -13.46
CA ALA A 376 21.16 -24.50 -14.03
C ALA A 376 21.13 -24.90 -15.52
N GLN A 377 19.96 -25.05 -16.12
CA GLN A 377 19.79 -25.62 -17.46
C GLN A 377 18.81 -24.81 -18.30
N SER A 378 19.08 -24.71 -19.60
CA SER A 378 18.11 -24.22 -20.59
C SER A 378 18.14 -25.10 -21.83
N PHE A 379 17.31 -24.77 -22.82
CA PHE A 379 17.23 -25.45 -24.10
C PHE A 379 17.72 -24.55 -25.23
N THR A 380 18.59 -25.07 -26.09
CA THR A 380 19.21 -24.29 -27.16
C THR A 380 19.37 -25.10 -28.44
N ASP A 381 19.42 -24.42 -29.57
CA ASP A 381 19.67 -25.01 -30.87
C ASP A 381 21.03 -25.70 -30.96
N ARG A 382 22.07 -25.14 -30.31
CA ARG A 382 23.44 -25.67 -30.34
C ARG A 382 24.20 -25.44 -29.02
N PRO A 383 24.27 -26.44 -28.13
CA PRO A 383 24.97 -26.27 -26.86
C PRO A 383 26.49 -26.08 -27.05
N ASN A 384 27.05 -25.03 -26.41
CA ASN A 384 28.48 -24.72 -26.39
C ASN A 384 29.10 -24.38 -27.75
N GLN A 385 28.29 -24.08 -28.76
CA GLN A 385 28.75 -23.81 -30.13
C GLN A 385 27.90 -22.71 -30.76
N ASN A 386 28.44 -22.06 -31.80
CA ASN A 386 27.61 -21.20 -32.65
C ASN A 386 26.76 -22.05 -33.60
N TYR A 387 25.61 -21.55 -34.03
CA TYR A 387 24.80 -22.26 -35.04
C TYR A 387 25.55 -22.40 -36.39
N PRO A 388 25.29 -23.42 -37.21
CA PRO A 388 25.90 -23.52 -38.53
C PRO A 388 25.33 -22.48 -39.50
N LEU A 389 26.10 -22.11 -40.52
CA LEU A 389 25.60 -21.31 -41.64
C LEU A 389 24.70 -22.16 -42.55
N ASN A 390 23.77 -21.52 -43.27
CA ASN A 390 22.79 -22.15 -44.17
C ASN A 390 22.03 -23.30 -43.51
N SER A 391 21.60 -23.11 -42.27
CA SER A 391 21.02 -24.17 -41.46
C SER A 391 19.56 -23.92 -41.11
N ASP A 392 18.85 -25.01 -40.86
CA ASP A 392 17.47 -24.99 -40.39
C ASP A 392 17.36 -25.99 -39.24
N LEU A 393 17.56 -25.50 -38.02
CA LEU A 393 17.63 -26.31 -36.80
C LEU A 393 16.29 -26.32 -36.12
N CYS A 394 15.66 -27.49 -36.02
CA CYS A 394 14.31 -27.60 -35.45
C CYS A 394 14.28 -28.58 -34.29
N SER A 395 13.44 -28.30 -33.30
CA SER A 395 13.06 -29.28 -32.29
C SER A 395 11.60 -29.15 -31.93
N ILE A 396 10.91 -30.28 -31.86
CA ILE A 396 9.47 -30.36 -31.62
C ILE A 396 9.21 -31.18 -30.36
N LEU A 397 8.15 -30.81 -29.63
CA LEU A 397 7.63 -31.65 -28.56
C LEU A 397 6.72 -32.71 -29.18
N ASP A 398 7.05 -33.98 -29.00
CA ASP A 398 6.35 -35.11 -29.62
C ASP A 398 4.96 -35.35 -29.06
N THR A 399 4.74 -34.96 -27.81
CA THR A 399 3.43 -35.00 -27.15
C THR A 399 2.43 -34.09 -27.86
N THR A 400 1.24 -34.61 -28.11
CA THR A 400 0.08 -33.85 -28.58
C THR A 400 -0.77 -33.39 -27.40
N PHE A 401 -1.34 -32.20 -27.50
CA PHE A 401 -2.23 -31.61 -26.51
C PHE A 401 -3.63 -31.43 -27.08
N ASP A 402 -4.63 -31.76 -26.26
CA ASP A 402 -6.01 -31.42 -26.56
C ASP A 402 -6.31 -30.01 -26.04
N LEU A 403 -6.48 -29.05 -26.94
CA LEU A 403 -6.84 -27.68 -26.60
C LEU A 403 -8.36 -27.45 -26.69
N THR A 404 -9.14 -28.47 -27.04
CA THR A 404 -10.60 -28.35 -27.14
C THR A 404 -11.23 -28.08 -25.78
N GLY A 405 -12.21 -27.18 -25.75
CA GLY A 405 -12.92 -26.80 -24.53
C GLY A 405 -12.32 -25.59 -23.79
N TYR A 406 -11.09 -25.18 -24.12
CA TYR A 406 -10.55 -23.89 -23.68
C TYR A 406 -11.12 -22.73 -24.52
N THR A 407 -11.21 -21.54 -23.94
CA THR A 407 -11.61 -20.32 -24.68
C THR A 407 -10.41 -19.52 -25.18
N GLY A 408 -9.21 -19.90 -24.75
CA GLY A 408 -7.93 -19.33 -25.16
C GLY A 408 -6.81 -20.22 -24.62
N ALA A 409 -5.63 -20.18 -25.22
CA ALA A 409 -4.46 -20.90 -24.74
C ALA A 409 -3.21 -20.05 -24.98
N THR A 410 -2.15 -20.28 -24.21
CA THR A 410 -0.92 -19.50 -24.30
C THR A 410 0.28 -20.42 -24.12
N LEU A 411 1.30 -20.20 -24.94
CA LEU A 411 2.64 -20.75 -24.74
C LEU A 411 3.56 -19.61 -24.29
N SER A 412 4.09 -19.71 -23.08
CA SER A 412 5.03 -18.72 -22.52
C SER A 412 6.38 -19.35 -22.20
N PHE A 413 7.45 -18.58 -22.32
CA PHE A 413 8.82 -19.03 -22.03
C PHE A 413 9.72 -17.82 -21.77
N SER A 414 10.82 -18.04 -21.06
CA SER A 414 11.95 -17.11 -20.95
C SER A 414 12.92 -17.38 -22.10
N HIS A 415 13.53 -16.33 -22.67
CA HIS A 415 14.55 -16.49 -23.70
C HIS A 415 15.60 -15.36 -23.71
N CYS A 416 16.74 -15.66 -24.32
CA CYS A 416 17.75 -14.71 -24.78
C CYS A 416 18.42 -15.26 -26.06
N HIS A 417 18.98 -14.40 -26.90
CA HIS A 417 19.52 -14.82 -28.20
C HIS A 417 20.68 -13.97 -28.73
N TRP A 418 21.55 -14.62 -29.48
CA TRP A 418 22.58 -14.01 -30.31
C TRP A 418 22.35 -14.49 -31.74
N LEU A 419 21.65 -13.68 -32.53
CA LEU A 419 21.32 -13.95 -33.93
C LEU A 419 21.81 -12.78 -34.79
N GLU A 420 22.11 -13.04 -36.07
CA GLU A 420 22.39 -11.95 -37.01
C GLU A 420 21.12 -11.13 -37.25
N ASP A 421 21.22 -9.82 -36.96
CA ASP A 421 20.09 -8.90 -36.98
C ASP A 421 19.48 -8.74 -38.39
N GLY A 422 18.26 -9.23 -38.55
CA GLY A 422 17.51 -9.16 -39.81
C GLY A 422 17.84 -10.24 -40.84
N PHE A 423 18.70 -11.21 -40.50
CA PHE A 423 19.11 -12.29 -41.42
C PHE A 423 18.85 -13.68 -40.83
N ASP A 424 19.13 -13.85 -39.54
CA ASP A 424 18.91 -15.11 -38.83
C ASP A 424 17.74 -14.98 -37.85
N TYR A 425 16.94 -16.04 -37.75
CA TYR A 425 15.65 -15.96 -37.09
C TYR A 425 15.33 -17.19 -36.24
N GLY A 426 14.90 -16.92 -35.01
CA GLY A 426 14.25 -17.89 -34.14
C GLY A 426 12.72 -17.82 -34.26
N TYR A 427 12.06 -18.96 -34.45
CA TYR A 427 10.61 -19.07 -34.62
C TYR A 427 10.00 -20.03 -33.59
N VAL A 428 8.84 -19.66 -33.07
CA VAL A 428 7.96 -20.61 -32.39
C VAL A 428 7.13 -21.32 -33.45
N MET A 429 7.21 -22.64 -33.49
CA MET A 429 6.47 -23.48 -34.43
C MET A 429 5.26 -24.07 -33.73
N VAL A 430 4.11 -24.10 -34.41
CA VAL A 430 2.88 -24.76 -33.91
C VAL A 430 2.24 -25.61 -34.99
N SER A 431 1.50 -26.64 -34.57
CA SER A 431 0.78 -27.52 -35.48
C SER A 431 -0.60 -27.88 -34.91
N PRO A 432 -1.70 -27.60 -35.63
CA PRO A 432 -3.04 -27.98 -35.22
C PRO A 432 -3.40 -29.45 -35.49
N ASP A 433 -2.57 -30.19 -36.23
CA ASP A 433 -2.95 -31.47 -36.85
C ASP A 433 -1.98 -32.62 -36.56
N GLY A 434 -1.31 -32.58 -35.40
CA GLY A 434 -0.39 -33.63 -34.97
C GLY A 434 0.95 -33.62 -35.69
N GLY A 435 1.31 -32.51 -36.35
CA GLY A 435 2.58 -32.31 -37.05
C GLY A 435 2.52 -32.55 -38.56
N ALA A 436 1.33 -32.67 -39.16
CA ALA A 436 1.17 -32.81 -40.61
C ALA A 436 1.35 -31.47 -41.34
N SER A 437 0.98 -30.36 -40.70
CA SER A 437 1.29 -28.99 -41.11
C SER A 437 1.81 -28.17 -39.93
N TRP A 438 2.65 -27.18 -40.21
CA TRP A 438 3.29 -26.33 -39.21
C TRP A 438 3.19 -24.87 -39.61
N ASP A 439 2.81 -24.04 -38.65
CA ASP A 439 2.80 -22.59 -38.73
C ASP A 439 3.93 -22.01 -37.87
N SER A 440 4.52 -20.89 -38.30
CA SER A 440 5.47 -20.11 -37.49
C SER A 440 4.76 -18.91 -36.86
N LEU A 441 4.80 -18.80 -35.54
CA LEU A 441 4.20 -17.70 -34.80
C LEU A 441 5.28 -16.72 -34.33
N GLY A 442 5.29 -15.54 -34.95
CA GLY A 442 6.29 -14.51 -34.67
C GLY A 442 7.70 -14.93 -35.06
N TYR A 443 8.67 -14.05 -34.78
CA TYR A 443 10.09 -14.33 -34.93
C TYR A 443 10.93 -13.46 -33.99
N PHE A 444 12.12 -13.93 -33.68
CA PHE A 444 13.17 -13.19 -32.97
C PHE A 444 14.42 -13.11 -33.84
N THR A 445 15.13 -12.00 -33.79
CA THR A 445 16.36 -11.76 -34.54
C THR A 445 17.24 -10.75 -33.79
N GLY A 446 18.50 -10.64 -34.18
CA GLY A 446 19.45 -9.72 -33.56
C GLY A 446 20.02 -10.22 -32.22
N LEU A 447 20.70 -9.30 -31.54
CA LEU A 447 21.39 -9.56 -30.29
C LEU A 447 20.56 -9.07 -29.10
N ASP A 448 20.09 -10.01 -28.28
CA ASP A 448 19.46 -9.72 -26.99
C ASP A 448 19.93 -10.72 -25.93
N THR A 449 20.86 -10.26 -25.09
CA THR A 449 21.56 -11.12 -24.13
C THR A 449 20.90 -11.14 -22.75
N ALA A 450 19.91 -10.30 -22.52
CA ALA A 450 19.14 -10.31 -21.29
C ALA A 450 18.02 -11.35 -21.39
N TRP A 451 17.71 -12.01 -20.28
CA TRP A 451 16.58 -12.92 -20.24
C TRP A 451 15.28 -12.13 -20.20
N HIS A 452 14.40 -12.42 -21.16
CA HIS A 452 13.09 -11.82 -21.30
C HIS A 452 12.02 -12.90 -21.35
N SER A 453 10.82 -12.60 -20.84
CA SER A 453 9.66 -13.47 -21.02
C SER A 453 8.94 -13.15 -22.32
N ALA A 454 8.64 -14.16 -23.10
CA ALA A 454 7.80 -14.11 -24.29
C ALA A 454 6.54 -14.97 -24.08
N ALA A 455 5.45 -14.58 -24.73
CA ALA A 455 4.19 -15.32 -24.74
C ALA A 455 3.55 -15.26 -26.12
N VAL A 456 3.05 -16.40 -26.58
CA VAL A 456 2.36 -16.54 -27.87
C VAL A 456 0.90 -16.92 -27.60
N ASP A 457 -0.02 -16.16 -28.18
CA ASP A 457 -1.46 -16.45 -28.13
C ASP A 457 -1.78 -17.63 -29.06
N LEU A 458 -2.38 -18.67 -28.48
CA LEU A 458 -2.81 -19.88 -29.15
C LEU A 458 -4.34 -19.96 -29.25
N GLY A 459 -5.05 -18.85 -29.03
CA GLY A 459 -6.51 -18.78 -29.11
C GLY A 459 -7.09 -19.29 -30.43
N ALA A 460 -6.38 -19.12 -31.54
CA ALA A 460 -6.79 -19.65 -32.85
C ALA A 460 -6.76 -21.19 -32.93
N TYR A 461 -6.10 -21.87 -32.00
CA TYR A 461 -5.84 -23.31 -32.01
C TYR A 461 -6.68 -24.08 -30.98
N VAL A 462 -7.56 -23.42 -30.22
CA VAL A 462 -8.42 -24.05 -29.19
C VAL A 462 -9.48 -25.01 -29.73
N THR A 463 -9.56 -25.19 -31.04
CA THR A 463 -10.38 -26.23 -31.67
C THR A 463 -9.58 -27.49 -32.02
N SER A 464 -8.26 -27.50 -31.78
CA SER A 464 -7.40 -28.65 -32.06
C SER A 464 -7.36 -29.62 -30.87
N SER A 465 -7.62 -30.89 -31.14
CA SER A 465 -7.43 -31.98 -30.18
C SER A 465 -6.05 -32.64 -30.26
N ASN A 466 -5.21 -32.23 -31.21
CA ASN A 466 -3.90 -32.84 -31.52
C ASN A 466 -2.83 -31.77 -31.70
N PHE A 467 -2.86 -30.72 -30.87
CA PHE A 467 -1.95 -29.59 -30.96
C PHE A 467 -0.51 -29.99 -30.63
N LYS A 468 0.47 -29.51 -31.41
CA LYS A 468 1.90 -29.61 -31.11
C LYS A 468 2.57 -28.25 -31.23
N PHE A 469 3.74 -28.12 -30.62
CA PHE A 469 4.60 -26.96 -30.77
C PHE A 469 6.09 -27.34 -30.78
N GLY A 470 6.94 -26.41 -31.16
CA GLY A 470 8.39 -26.55 -31.20
C GLY A 470 9.10 -25.23 -31.44
N PHE A 471 10.41 -25.30 -31.64
CA PHE A 471 11.27 -24.16 -31.94
C PHE A 471 12.09 -24.43 -33.20
N ARG A 472 12.37 -23.37 -33.95
CA ARG A 472 13.14 -23.43 -35.19
C ARG A 472 14.10 -22.24 -35.26
N LEU A 473 15.36 -22.50 -35.59
CA LEU A 473 16.34 -21.47 -35.93
C LEU A 473 16.74 -21.64 -37.40
N GLY A 474 16.48 -20.61 -38.20
CA GLY A 474 16.93 -20.54 -39.59
C GLY A 474 18.09 -19.56 -39.73
N SER A 475 19.18 -19.98 -40.39
CA SER A 475 20.35 -19.16 -40.64
C SER A 475 20.68 -18.98 -42.13
N ASP A 476 21.27 -17.84 -42.45
CA ASP A 476 21.70 -17.48 -43.80
C ASP A 476 23.14 -17.94 -44.10
N ALA A 477 23.71 -17.52 -45.24
CA ALA A 477 25.01 -17.97 -45.70
C ALA A 477 26.22 -17.32 -44.99
N LEU A 478 26.00 -16.30 -44.16
CA LEU A 478 27.03 -15.48 -43.52
C LEU A 478 26.79 -15.43 -42.01
N LEU A 479 27.83 -15.03 -41.28
CA LEU A 479 27.86 -14.79 -39.83
C LEU A 479 27.06 -15.75 -38.93
N ASN A 480 27.76 -16.58 -38.15
CA ASN A 480 27.10 -17.35 -37.10
C ASN A 480 27.38 -16.83 -35.69
N MET A 481 26.40 -16.99 -34.82
CA MET A 481 26.42 -16.51 -33.45
C MET A 481 25.97 -17.61 -32.48
N LYS A 482 25.80 -17.28 -31.19
CA LYS A 482 25.53 -18.27 -30.13
C LYS A 482 24.17 -18.95 -30.23
N GLY A 483 23.25 -18.41 -31.03
CA GLY A 483 21.94 -19.00 -31.22
C GLY A 483 20.93 -18.54 -30.20
N TRP A 484 19.92 -19.38 -29.97
CA TRP A 484 18.75 -19.05 -29.18
C TRP A 484 18.66 -19.97 -27.96
N PHE A 485 18.44 -19.38 -26.79
CA PHE A 485 18.27 -20.09 -25.52
C PHE A 485 16.86 -19.85 -25.02
N VAL A 486 16.18 -20.93 -24.64
CA VAL A 486 14.78 -20.95 -24.15
C VAL A 486 14.73 -21.69 -22.83
N ASP A 487 13.98 -21.15 -21.87
CA ASP A 487 13.84 -21.68 -20.52
C ASP A 487 12.43 -21.39 -19.97
N ASP A 488 12.06 -21.98 -18.83
CA ASP A 488 10.78 -21.76 -18.12
C ASP A 488 9.53 -21.84 -19.02
N LEU A 489 9.50 -22.87 -19.86
CA LEU A 489 8.45 -23.08 -20.84
C LEU A 489 7.16 -23.57 -20.16
N VAL A 490 6.03 -22.93 -20.47
CA VAL A 490 4.69 -23.28 -19.97
C VAL A 490 3.66 -23.20 -21.08
N LEU A 491 2.90 -24.28 -21.29
CA LEU A 491 1.68 -24.31 -22.08
C LEU A 491 0.48 -24.31 -21.13
N ALA A 492 -0.37 -23.30 -21.23
CA ALA A 492 -1.53 -23.14 -20.36
C ALA A 492 -2.83 -22.89 -21.15
N GLY A 493 -3.93 -23.46 -20.65
CA GLY A 493 -5.29 -23.18 -21.13
C GLY A 493 -5.95 -22.07 -20.32
N SER A 494 -6.94 -21.39 -20.90
CA SER A 494 -7.77 -20.39 -20.23
C SER A 494 -9.25 -20.71 -20.39
N ASN A 495 -10.00 -20.53 -19.30
CA ASN A 495 -11.44 -20.78 -19.22
C ASN A 495 -12.19 -19.45 -19.05
N GLY A 496 -12.20 -18.60 -20.08
CA GLY A 496 -13.24 -17.62 -20.47
C GLY A 496 -13.84 -16.66 -19.45
N LYS A 497 -13.35 -16.60 -18.20
CA LYS A 497 -14.00 -15.85 -17.14
C LYS A 497 -13.33 -14.51 -16.92
N GLN A 498 -14.14 -13.46 -16.96
CA GLN A 498 -13.71 -12.11 -16.65
C GLN A 498 -13.29 -12.05 -15.18
N LEU A 499 -12.04 -11.65 -14.93
CA LEU A 499 -11.49 -11.38 -13.60
C LEU A 499 -12.23 -10.20 -12.96
N GLY A 500 -12.58 -10.32 -11.68
CA GLY A 500 -13.04 -9.19 -10.88
C GLY A 500 -11.91 -8.20 -10.61
N ALA A 501 -12.23 -6.92 -10.43
CA ALA A 501 -11.24 -5.91 -10.05
C ALA A 501 -10.55 -6.29 -8.73
N ASN A 502 -9.22 -6.19 -8.69
CA ASN A 502 -8.45 -6.40 -7.47
C ASN A 502 -8.87 -5.39 -6.39
N GLY A 503 -9.09 -5.86 -5.17
CA GLY A 503 -9.45 -5.00 -4.05
C GLY A 503 -10.82 -4.34 -4.18
N ALA A 504 -11.78 -4.98 -4.88
CA ALA A 504 -13.17 -4.56 -4.75
C ALA A 504 -13.55 -4.63 -3.26
N PRO A 505 -14.09 -3.54 -2.67
CA PRO A 505 -14.59 -3.59 -1.30
C PRO A 505 -15.51 -4.78 -1.20
N ALA A 506 -15.17 -5.73 -0.33
CA ALA A 506 -16.15 -6.74 0.00
C ALA A 506 -17.27 -5.96 0.66
N PRO A 507 -18.50 -6.03 0.14
CA PRO A 507 -19.55 -5.16 0.63
C PRO A 507 -19.74 -5.47 2.12
N ALA A 508 -19.48 -4.45 2.95
CA ALA A 508 -19.48 -4.53 4.40
C ALA A 508 -20.75 -5.27 4.87
N GLY A 509 -20.57 -6.48 5.39
CA GLY A 509 -21.66 -7.31 5.91
C GLY A 509 -22.77 -7.71 4.92
N ARG A 510 -22.51 -7.83 3.61
CA ARG A 510 -23.62 -7.88 2.63
C ARG A 510 -24.00 -9.28 2.16
N ALA A 511 -25.21 -9.68 2.53
CA ALA A 511 -25.96 -10.77 1.92
C ALA A 511 -26.50 -10.44 0.50
N ASP A 512 -26.19 -9.29 -0.11
CA ASP A 512 -26.68 -8.92 -1.45
C ASP A 512 -25.71 -9.39 -2.56
N ALA A 513 -26.12 -10.36 -3.37
CA ALA A 513 -25.27 -10.91 -4.43
C ALA A 513 -26.08 -11.45 -5.60
N LEU A 514 -25.59 -11.27 -6.82
CA LEU A 514 -25.99 -12.10 -7.96
C LEU A 514 -25.38 -13.49 -7.77
N THR A 515 -26.21 -14.52 -7.62
CA THR A 515 -25.74 -15.85 -7.25
C THR A 515 -25.72 -16.83 -8.42
N ARG A 516 -26.66 -16.72 -9.38
CA ARG A 516 -26.73 -17.64 -10.52
C ARG A 516 -27.51 -17.08 -11.71
N LEU A 517 -27.14 -17.46 -12.92
CA LEU A 517 -27.96 -17.30 -14.12
C LEU A 517 -27.98 -18.63 -14.88
N ALA A 518 -29.14 -19.27 -15.03
CA ALA A 518 -29.21 -20.56 -15.71
C ALA A 518 -30.55 -20.85 -16.43
N PRO A 519 -30.52 -21.53 -17.59
CA PRO A 519 -29.33 -21.93 -18.32
C PRO A 519 -28.61 -20.72 -18.95
N ASN A 520 -27.28 -20.78 -19.00
CA ASN A 520 -26.44 -19.83 -19.73
C ASN A 520 -25.33 -20.63 -20.45
N PRO A 521 -25.31 -20.71 -21.80
CA PRO A 521 -26.21 -20.05 -22.75
C PRO A 521 -27.69 -20.45 -22.62
N SER A 522 -28.60 -19.52 -22.92
CA SER A 522 -30.05 -19.71 -22.81
C SER A 522 -30.70 -19.88 -24.18
N ALA A 523 -31.68 -20.79 -24.30
CA ALA A 523 -32.52 -20.95 -25.49
C ALA A 523 -33.78 -20.04 -25.47
N GLY A 524 -33.72 -18.91 -24.77
CA GLY A 524 -34.81 -17.91 -24.73
C GLY A 524 -35.37 -17.64 -23.33
N ARG A 525 -35.09 -18.50 -22.35
CA ARG A 525 -35.45 -18.27 -20.94
C ARG A 525 -34.30 -18.66 -20.01
N ALA A 526 -34.00 -17.80 -19.05
CA ALA A 526 -33.06 -18.08 -17.97
C ALA A 526 -33.67 -17.69 -16.62
N THR A 527 -33.14 -18.24 -15.54
CA THR A 527 -33.48 -17.84 -14.17
C THR A 527 -32.29 -17.15 -13.56
N LEU A 528 -32.49 -15.91 -13.13
CA LEU A 528 -31.53 -15.11 -12.38
C LEU A 528 -31.81 -15.30 -10.88
N SER A 529 -30.88 -15.92 -10.17
CA SER A 529 -30.89 -15.99 -8.72
C SER A 529 -30.00 -14.90 -8.14
N PHE A 530 -30.49 -14.26 -7.08
CA PHE A 530 -29.76 -13.26 -6.32
C PHE A 530 -30.25 -13.23 -4.88
N THR A 531 -29.53 -12.55 -4.01
CA THR A 531 -29.92 -12.37 -2.62
C THR A 531 -30.07 -10.87 -2.36
N VAL A 532 -31.04 -10.50 -1.52
CA VAL A 532 -31.26 -9.14 -1.02
C VAL A 532 -30.99 -9.13 0.48
N GLY A 533 -30.23 -8.16 0.98
CA GLY A 533 -29.70 -8.14 2.34
C GLY A 533 -30.61 -7.46 3.35
N ARG A 534 -31.54 -6.60 2.91
CA ARG A 534 -32.43 -5.82 3.78
C ARG A 534 -33.87 -5.81 3.27
N ASP A 535 -34.82 -5.71 4.21
CA ASP A 535 -36.23 -5.61 3.87
C ASP A 535 -36.55 -4.24 3.25
N GLY A 536 -37.32 -4.24 2.16
CA GLY A 536 -37.76 -3.02 1.49
C GLY A 536 -36.74 -2.36 0.56
N SER A 537 -35.57 -2.96 0.32
CA SER A 537 -34.55 -2.40 -0.58
C SER A 537 -35.10 -2.20 -2.00
N ARG A 538 -34.71 -1.10 -2.66
CA ARG A 538 -35.07 -0.84 -4.07
C ARG A 538 -34.14 -1.64 -4.97
N VAL A 539 -34.70 -2.64 -5.61
CA VAL A 539 -34.01 -3.57 -6.51
C VAL A 539 -34.33 -3.24 -7.97
N ALA A 540 -33.31 -3.17 -8.81
CA ALA A 540 -33.44 -3.12 -10.26
C ALA A 540 -32.60 -4.21 -10.90
N VAL A 541 -33.21 -4.97 -11.82
CA VAL A 541 -32.54 -5.95 -12.67
C VAL A 541 -32.72 -5.53 -14.12
N LYS A 542 -31.62 -5.15 -14.76
CA LYS A 542 -31.60 -4.58 -16.12
C LYS A 542 -30.66 -5.37 -17.03
N VAL A 543 -31.04 -5.50 -18.30
CA VAL A 543 -30.33 -6.27 -19.34
C VAL A 543 -29.88 -5.32 -20.44
N TYR A 544 -28.59 -5.39 -20.80
CA TYR A 544 -27.93 -4.51 -21.76
C TYR A 544 -27.32 -5.31 -22.90
N ASN A 545 -27.29 -4.76 -24.12
CA ASN A 545 -26.54 -5.33 -25.24
C ASN A 545 -25.05 -4.92 -25.18
N LEU A 546 -24.25 -5.43 -26.13
CA LEU A 546 -22.80 -5.11 -26.23
C LEU A 546 -22.49 -3.63 -26.45
N ALA A 547 -23.42 -2.84 -27.00
CA ALA A 547 -23.27 -1.40 -27.16
C ALA A 547 -23.63 -0.62 -25.86
N GLY A 548 -23.90 -1.31 -24.75
CA GLY A 548 -24.32 -0.72 -23.48
C GLY A 548 -25.75 -0.18 -23.49
N GLN A 549 -26.54 -0.45 -24.53
CA GLN A 549 -27.93 -0.02 -24.61
C GLN A 549 -28.80 -0.92 -23.75
N LEU A 550 -29.69 -0.32 -22.95
CA LEU A 550 -30.70 -1.04 -22.18
C LEU A 550 -31.70 -1.69 -23.12
N VAL A 551 -31.74 -3.03 -23.15
CA VAL A 551 -32.65 -3.80 -24.00
C VAL A 551 -33.82 -4.40 -23.24
N ARG A 552 -33.72 -4.52 -21.90
CA ARG A 552 -34.82 -5.01 -21.06
C ARG A 552 -34.66 -4.59 -19.59
N THR A 553 -35.77 -4.26 -18.94
CA THR A 553 -35.87 -4.22 -17.48
C THR A 553 -36.61 -5.46 -17.02
N ALA A 554 -35.94 -6.36 -16.30
CA ALA A 554 -36.52 -7.60 -15.81
C ALA A 554 -37.24 -7.42 -14.47
N HIS A 555 -36.77 -6.50 -13.65
CA HIS A 555 -37.43 -6.09 -12.41
C HIS A 555 -37.03 -4.67 -12.04
N GLU A 556 -37.95 -3.92 -11.46
CA GLU A 556 -37.69 -2.62 -10.84
C GLU A 556 -38.75 -2.40 -9.76
N GLY A 557 -38.35 -2.42 -8.49
CA GLY A 557 -39.30 -2.38 -7.37
C GLY A 557 -38.64 -2.63 -6.01
N ALA A 558 -39.43 -2.57 -4.95
CA ALA A 558 -38.96 -2.93 -3.62
C ALA A 558 -38.97 -4.46 -3.45
N MET A 559 -37.93 -5.02 -2.82
CA MET A 559 -37.87 -6.43 -2.44
C MET A 559 -37.45 -6.56 -0.98
N ASN A 560 -37.94 -7.63 -0.33
CA ASN A 560 -37.54 -7.97 1.03
C ASN A 560 -36.20 -8.72 1.07
N ALA A 561 -35.60 -8.81 2.25
CA ALA A 561 -34.39 -9.59 2.46
C ALA A 561 -34.63 -11.07 2.12
N GLY A 562 -33.57 -11.75 1.68
CA GLY A 562 -33.58 -13.18 1.37
C GLY A 562 -33.19 -13.50 -0.08
N LYS A 563 -33.30 -14.79 -0.43
CA LYS A 563 -32.97 -15.29 -1.76
C LYS A 563 -34.15 -15.10 -2.71
N HIS A 564 -33.87 -14.59 -3.89
CA HIS A 564 -34.83 -14.31 -4.94
C HIS A 564 -34.45 -15.02 -6.23
N ALA A 565 -35.46 -15.33 -7.04
CA ALA A 565 -35.29 -15.89 -8.37
C ALA A 565 -36.23 -15.16 -9.34
N LEU A 566 -35.65 -14.57 -10.39
CA LEU A 566 -36.39 -13.87 -11.45
C LEU A 566 -36.22 -14.59 -12.78
N GLY A 567 -37.33 -14.81 -13.48
CA GLY A 567 -37.31 -15.28 -14.85
C GLY A 567 -36.84 -14.17 -15.80
N LEU A 568 -35.80 -14.44 -16.56
CA LEU A 568 -35.35 -13.62 -17.68
C LEU A 568 -35.86 -14.23 -18.98
N ASP A 569 -36.83 -13.54 -19.59
CA ASP A 569 -37.34 -13.89 -20.92
C ASP A 569 -36.55 -13.12 -21.98
N ALA A 570 -35.84 -13.86 -22.82
CA ALA A 570 -35.04 -13.34 -23.94
C ALA A 570 -35.80 -13.37 -25.27
N THR A 571 -37.10 -13.66 -25.27
CA THR A 571 -37.93 -13.60 -26.48
C THR A 571 -37.86 -12.21 -27.12
N GLY A 572 -37.51 -12.18 -28.41
CA GLY A 572 -37.37 -10.95 -29.19
C GLY A 572 -36.01 -10.26 -29.08
N LEU A 573 -35.06 -10.81 -28.32
CA LEU A 573 -33.67 -10.38 -28.33
C LEU A 573 -32.89 -11.14 -29.43
N SER A 574 -32.02 -10.45 -30.16
CA SER A 574 -31.13 -11.09 -31.13
C SER A 574 -30.17 -12.07 -30.44
N ALA A 575 -29.76 -13.13 -31.11
CA ALA A 575 -28.72 -14.02 -30.58
C ALA A 575 -27.41 -13.23 -30.36
N GLY A 576 -26.80 -13.37 -29.18
CA GLY A 576 -25.61 -12.62 -28.81
C GLY A 576 -25.35 -12.59 -27.30
N VAL A 577 -24.32 -11.85 -26.90
CA VAL A 577 -23.93 -11.66 -25.49
C VAL A 577 -24.65 -10.44 -24.91
N TYR A 578 -25.15 -10.59 -23.68
CA TYR A 578 -25.86 -9.54 -22.94
C TYR A 578 -25.29 -9.42 -21.54
N PHE A 579 -25.35 -8.21 -20.98
CA PHE A 579 -24.97 -7.95 -19.60
C PHE A 579 -26.22 -7.81 -18.73
N VAL A 580 -26.26 -8.51 -17.59
CA VAL A 580 -27.31 -8.35 -16.58
C VAL A 580 -26.73 -7.60 -15.40
N ARG A 581 -27.38 -6.50 -15.00
CA ARG A 581 -27.00 -5.70 -13.83
C ARG A 581 -28.08 -5.83 -12.76
N LEU A 582 -27.68 -6.22 -11.57
CA LEU A 582 -28.45 -6.06 -10.34
C LEU A 582 -28.00 -4.76 -9.66
N THR A 583 -28.95 -3.92 -9.27
CA THR A 583 -28.72 -2.74 -8.44
C THR A 583 -29.63 -2.85 -7.23
N VAL A 584 -29.06 -2.77 -6.04
CA VAL A 584 -29.78 -2.76 -4.77
C VAL A 584 -29.40 -1.49 -4.03
N ASN A 585 -30.35 -0.56 -3.95
CA ASN A 585 -30.22 0.70 -3.23
C ASN A 585 -30.99 0.63 -1.92
N ASP A 586 -30.33 1.07 -0.85
CA ASP A 586 -30.91 1.20 0.48
C ASP A 586 -31.75 2.48 0.62
#